data_AF-A0AAN5C8T5-F1
#
_entry.id   AF-A0AAN5C8T5-F1
#
_cell.length_a   1.000
_cell.length_b   1.000
_cell.length_c   1.000
_cell.angle_alpha   90.00
_cell.angle_beta   90.00
_cell.angle_gamma   90.00
#
_symmetry.space_group_name_H-M   'P 1'
#
loop_
_entity.id
_entity.type
_entity.pdbx_description
1 polymer ?
#
loop_
_entity_poly.entity_id
_entity_poly.type
_entity_poly.pdbx_seq_one_letter_code
_entity_poly.pdbx_strand_id
1 'polypeptide(L)'
;KEPAPGTTQHFISMAASGMLTHMLVYGLTGSKRRAFGAVLFTIPISTLMSIRDQAMDYEKWKEMASLRNKGVPDRFMPYRCKYDWTDY
;
A
#
# COMPACT_ATOMS: atom_id res chain seq x y z
N LYS A 1 18.66 8.15 -2.68
CA LYS A 1 17.61 7.61 -1.79
C LYS A 1 16.32 7.67 -2.58
N GLU A 2 15.93 6.55 -3.18
CA GLU A 2 14.76 6.52 -4.05
C GLU A 2 13.48 6.84 -3.23
N PRO A 3 12.37 7.27 -3.85
CA PRO A 3 11.07 7.27 -3.20
C PRO A 3 10.60 5.83 -3.00
N ALA A 4 10.02 5.50 -1.84
CA ALA A 4 9.66 4.12 -1.47
C ALA A 4 9.01 3.39 -2.66
N PRO A 5 9.38 2.12 -2.94
CA PRO A 5 9.07 1.42 -4.20
C PRO A 5 7.56 1.24 -4.47
N GLY A 6 6.70 1.60 -3.52
CA GLY A 6 5.24 1.64 -3.67
C GLY A 6 4.62 3.00 -3.96
N THR A 7 5.37 4.10 -4.05
CA THR A 7 4.83 5.48 -4.09
C THR A 7 3.77 5.67 -5.17
N THR A 8 4.04 5.25 -6.42
CA THR A 8 3.08 5.33 -7.53
C THR A 8 1.82 4.50 -7.27
N GLN A 9 1.98 3.28 -6.73
CA GLN A 9 0.85 2.41 -6.41
C GLN A 9 -0.01 3.00 -5.28
N HIS A 10 0.60 3.68 -4.31
CA HIS A 10 -0.13 4.39 -3.25
C HIS A 10 -0.97 5.53 -3.79
N PHE A 11 -0.45 6.34 -4.71
CA PHE A 11 -1.22 7.40 -5.34
C PHE A 11 -2.44 6.85 -6.09
N ILE A 12 -2.26 5.77 -6.86
CA ILE A 12 -3.38 5.13 -7.58
C ILE A 12 -4.40 4.57 -6.59
N SER A 13 -3.95 3.86 -5.55
CA SER A 13 -4.84 3.30 -4.53
C SER A 13 -5.62 4.38 -3.77
N MET A 14 -4.96 5.49 -3.45
CA MET A 14 -5.56 6.64 -2.78
C MET A 14 -6.61 7.31 -3.65
N ALA A 15 -6.31 7.53 -4.93
CA ALA A 15 -7.26 8.12 -5.89
C ALA A 15 -8.49 7.20 -6.09
N ALA A 16 -8.27 5.90 -6.28
CA ALA A 16 -9.34 4.92 -6.43
C ALA A 16 -10.23 4.84 -5.18
N SER A 17 -9.63 4.79 -4.00
CA SER A 17 -10.34 4.74 -2.72
C SER A 17 -11.14 6.03 -2.47
N GLY A 18 -10.58 7.18 -2.81
CA GLY A 18 -11.27 8.47 -2.74
C GLY A 18 -12.46 8.53 -3.69
N MET A 19 -12.31 8.10 -4.94
CA MET A 19 -13.40 8.05 -5.91
C MET A 19 -14.53 7.11 -5.47
N LEU A 20 -14.19 5.89 -5.04
CA LEU A 20 -15.17 4.92 -4.56
C LEU A 20 -15.93 5.43 -3.33
N THR A 21 -15.21 6.02 -2.37
CA THR A 21 -15.83 6.59 -1.17
C THR A 21 -16.77 7.73 -1.51
N HIS A 22 -16.34 8.61 -2.43
CA HIS A 22 -17.22 9.67 -2.91
C HIS A 22 -18.49 9.08 -3.54
N MET A 23 -18.36 8.10 -4.44
CA MET A 23 -19.50 7.50 -5.12
C MET A 23 -20.45 6.81 -4.14
N LEU A 24 -19.94 6.05 -3.18
CA LEU A 24 -20.74 5.34 -2.18
C LEU A 24 -21.46 6.30 -1.25
N VAL A 25 -20.76 7.28 -0.69
CA VAL A 25 -21.36 8.24 0.25
C VAL A 25 -22.32 9.19 -0.47
N TYR A 26 -22.00 9.60 -1.70
CA TYR A 26 -22.92 10.38 -2.52
C TYR A 26 -24.16 9.57 -2.89
N GLY A 27 -24.00 8.31 -3.31
CA GLY A 27 -25.10 7.42 -3.67
C GLY A 27 -26.04 7.13 -2.49
N LEU A 28 -25.50 6.96 -1.28
CA LEU A 28 -26.31 6.71 -0.08
C LEU A 28 -26.95 7.99 0.49
N THR A 29 -26.28 9.13 0.41
CA THR A 29 -26.68 10.34 1.16
C THR A 29 -27.25 11.45 0.28
N GLY A 30 -27.08 11.40 -1.04
CA GLY A 30 -27.48 12.45 -1.99
C GLY A 30 -26.76 13.80 -1.83
N SER A 31 -25.81 13.91 -0.89
CA SER A 31 -25.17 15.17 -0.50
C SER A 31 -23.69 15.18 -0.91
N LYS A 32 -23.33 16.12 -1.80
CA LYS A 32 -21.94 16.34 -2.24
C LYS A 32 -21.02 16.73 -1.08
N ARG A 33 -21.50 17.53 -0.12
CA ARG A 33 -20.71 17.99 1.03
C ARG A 33 -20.30 16.84 1.95
N ARG A 34 -21.22 15.90 2.21
CA ARG A 34 -20.95 14.72 3.05
C ARG A 34 -19.99 13.74 2.35
N ALA A 35 -20.16 13.56 1.04
CA ALA A 35 -19.27 12.73 0.23
C ALA A 35 -17.83 13.27 0.24
N PHE A 36 -17.66 14.58 0.05
CA PHE A 36 -16.32 15.20 0.08
C PHE A 36 -15.67 15.09 1.47
N GLY A 37 -16.45 15.28 2.54
CA GLY A 37 -15.97 15.06 3.91
C GLY A 37 -15.47 13.64 4.13
N ALA A 38 -16.20 12.62 3.65
CA ALA A 38 -15.80 11.22 3.79
C ALA A 38 -14.51 10.88 3.02
N VAL A 39 -14.30 11.48 1.84
CA VAL A 39 -13.03 11.34 1.10
C VAL A 39 -11.87 11.90 1.91
N LEU A 40 -12.07 13.06 2.56
CA LEU A 40 -11.04 13.70 3.38
C LEU A 40 -10.58 12.80 4.54
N PHE A 41 -11.49 12.02 5.12
CA PHE A 41 -11.15 11.03 6.15
C PHE A 41 -10.57 9.73 5.57
N THR A 42 -10.96 9.35 4.36
CA THR A 42 -10.50 8.08 3.76
C THR A 42 -9.07 8.17 3.26
N ILE A 43 -8.62 9.33 2.78
CA ILE A 43 -7.25 9.55 2.34
C ILE A 43 -6.22 9.21 3.44
N PRO A 44 -6.25 9.78 4.66
CA PRO A 44 -5.28 9.44 5.70
C PRO A 44 -5.37 7.98 6.15
N ILE A 45 -6.57 7.40 6.19
CA ILE A 45 -6.76 5.98 6.51
C ILE A 45 -6.09 5.08 5.45
N SER A 46 -6.30 5.38 4.16
CA SER A 46 -5.67 4.67 3.04
C SER A 46 -4.15 4.78 3.08
N THR A 47 -3.63 5.97 3.43
CA THR A 47 -2.18 6.20 3.57
C THR A 47 -1.59 5.39 4.73
N LEU A 48 -2.26 5.35 5.89
CA LEU A 48 -1.81 4.55 7.03
C LEU A 48 -1.78 3.06 6.72
N MET A 49 -2.82 2.54 6.06
CA MET A 49 -2.87 1.13 5.65
C MET A 49 -1.77 0.80 4.63
N SER A 50 -1.53 1.71 3.69
CA SER A 50 -0.44 1.62 2.72
C SER A 50 0.95 1.56 3.36
N ILE A 51 1.20 2.42 4.35
CA ILE A 51 2.47 2.42 5.09
C ILE A 51 2.63 1.11 5.88
N ARG A 52 1.54 0.60 6.48
CA ARG A 52 1.57 -0.69 7.18
C ARG A 52 1.84 -1.87 6.24
N ASP A 53 1.23 -1.87 5.06
CA ASP A 53 1.46 -2.89 4.02
C ASP A 53 2.93 -2.89 3.60
N GLN A 54 3.49 -1.71 3.33
CA GLN A 54 4.92 -1.54 3.04
C GLN A 54 5.82 -2.05 4.17
N ALA A 55 5.51 -1.71 5.43
CA ALA A 55 6.32 -2.13 6.57
C ALA A 55 6.35 -3.65 6.72
N MET A 56 5.19 -4.33 6.58
CA MET A 56 5.11 -5.79 6.63
C MET A 56 5.83 -6.45 5.46
N ASP A 57 5.74 -5.89 4.25
CA ASP A 57 6.45 -6.41 3.08
C ASP A 57 7.97 -6.27 3.24
N TYR A 58 8.43 -5.16 3.84
CA TYR A 58 9.84 -4.94 4.16
C TYR A 58 10.37 -5.91 5.24
N GLU A 59 9.57 -6.21 6.27
CA GLU A 59 9.95 -7.22 7.28
C GLU A 59 10.14 -8.59 6.66
N LYS A 60 9.20 -9.02 5.81
CA LYS A 60 9.34 -10.26 5.05
C LYS A 60 10.56 -10.21 4.15
N TRP A 61 10.80 -9.10 3.45
CA TRP A 61 11.99 -8.95 2.61
C TRP A 61 13.30 -9.18 3.40
N LYS A 62 13.41 -8.64 4.62
CA LYS A 62 14.58 -8.87 5.49
C LYS A 62 14.77 -10.35 5.86
N GLU A 63 13.67 -11.05 6.18
CA GLU A 63 13.73 -12.49 6.45
C GLU A 63 14.24 -13.26 5.22
N MET A 64 13.76 -12.90 4.03
CA MET A 64 14.19 -13.50 2.77
C MET A 64 15.65 -13.18 2.43
N ALA A 65 16.10 -11.95 2.70
CA ALA A 65 17.51 -11.57 2.55
C ALA A 65 18.41 -12.42 3.47
N SER A 66 17.97 -12.69 4.70
CA SER A 66 18.68 -13.59 5.61
C SER A 66 18.76 -15.03 5.09
N LEU A 67 17.72 -15.52 4.40
CA LEU A 67 17.70 -16.85 3.77
C LEU A 67 18.54 -16.92 2.50
N ARG A 68 18.56 -15.85 1.69
CA ARG A 68 19.45 -15.70 0.53
C ARG A 68 20.91 -15.74 0.94
N ASN A 69 21.27 -15.07 2.04
CA ASN A 69 22.63 -15.13 2.61
C ASN A 69 23.02 -16.54 3.08
N LYS A 70 22.05 -17.38 3.45
CA LYS A 70 22.25 -18.80 3.78
C LYS A 70 22.36 -19.70 2.54
N GLY A 71 22.32 -19.13 1.33
CA GLY A 71 22.48 -19.86 0.07
C GLY A 71 21.21 -20.56 -0.40
N VAL A 72 20.03 -20.21 0.14
CA VAL A 72 18.76 -20.79 -0.33
C VAL A 72 18.45 -20.25 -1.74
N PRO A 73 18.27 -21.11 -2.75
CA PRO A 73 17.91 -20.69 -4.09
C PRO A 73 16.56 -19.97 -4.11
N ASP A 74 16.42 -18.98 -5.00
CA ASP A 74 15.20 -18.16 -5.11
C ASP A 74 13.90 -18.95 -5.33
N ARG A 75 14.01 -20.19 -5.81
CA ARG A 75 12.87 -21.09 -6.02
C ARG A 75 12.25 -21.63 -4.72
N PHE A 76 13.03 -21.73 -3.65
CA PHE A 76 12.58 -22.25 -2.35
C PHE A 76 12.16 -21.14 -1.39
N MET A 77 12.08 -19.91 -1.87
CA MET A 77 11.63 -18.78 -1.08
C MET A 77 10.13 -18.90 -0.74
N PRO A 78 9.74 -18.93 0.55
CA PRO A 78 8.33 -19.07 0.95
C PRO A 78 7.44 -17.89 0.56
N TYR A 79 8.01 -16.69 0.42
CA TYR A 79 7.25 -15.49 0.08
C TYR A 79 7.99 -14.64 -0.95
N ARG A 80 7.26 -14.13 -1.95
CA ARG A 80 7.77 -13.14 -2.91
C ARG A 80 7.28 -11.76 -2.51
N CYS A 81 8.23 -10.87 -2.23
CA CYS A 81 7.93 -9.49 -1.86
C CYS A 81 7.25 -8.79 -3.03
N LYS A 82 6.26 -7.95 -2.70
CA LYS A 82 5.46 -7.23 -3.68
C LYS A 82 6.24 -6.06 -4.28
N TYR A 83 7.08 -5.43 -3.46
CA TYR A 83 7.97 -4.35 -3.87
C TYR A 83 9.41 -4.84 -3.96
N ASP A 84 10.18 -4.24 -4.87
CA ASP A 84 11.62 -4.45 -4.92
C ASP A 84 12.29 -3.54 -3.87
N TRP A 85 12.80 -4.17 -2.81
CA TRP A 85 13.47 -3.50 -1.70
C TRP A 85 15.00 -3.61 -1.81
N THR A 86 15.54 -4.08 -2.94
CA THR A 86 16.98 -4.37 -3.09
C THR A 86 17.88 -3.14 -2.84
N ASP A 87 17.37 -1.94 -3.09
CA ASP A 87 18.09 -0.67 -2.92
C ASP A 87 17.75 0.09 -1.61
N TYR A 88 17.10 -0.57 -0.62
CA TYR A 88 16.61 0.04 0.63
C TYR A 88 17.17 -0.51 1.94
#